data_AF-A0A5M4AWC1-F1
#
_entry.id   AF-A0A5M4AWC1-F1
#
_cell.length_a   1.000
_cell.length_b   1.000
_cell.length_c   1.000
_cell.angle_alpha   90.00
_cell.angle_beta   90.00
_cell.angle_gamma   90.00
#
_symmetry.space_group_name_H-M   'P 1'
#
loop_
_entity.id
_entity.type
_entity.pdbx_description
1 polymer ?
#
loop_
_entity_poly.entity_id
_entity_poly.type
_entity_poly.pdbx_seq_one_letter_code
_entity_poly.pdbx_strand_id
1 'polypeptide(L)' 'MGLVKVILLAIALVSLAFFGLALQIVLKKNGKFPDTHIGHNREMKKRGIYCAQTLDRMEQAKVKKEQKLKNLKLAK' A
#
# COMPACT_ATOMS: atom_id res chain seq x y z
N MET A 1 -19.40 -14.24 34.23
CA MET A 1 -19.51 -13.33 33.06
C MET A 1 -20.65 -13.87 32.19
N GLY A 2 -21.79 -13.18 32.08
CA GLY A 2 -22.93 -13.67 31.27
C GLY A 2 -22.78 -13.32 29.80
N LEU A 3 -23.34 -14.15 28.90
CA LEU A 3 -23.23 -13.97 27.44
C LEU A 3 -23.61 -12.55 26.98
N VAL A 4 -24.72 -12.01 27.51
CA VAL A 4 -25.19 -10.64 27.19
C VAL A 4 -24.15 -9.59 27.58
N LYS A 5 -23.49 -9.73 28.74
CA LYS A 5 -22.45 -8.79 29.19
C LYS A 5 -21.22 -8.82 28.27
N VAL A 6 -20.86 -10.00 27.78
CA VAL A 6 -19.74 -10.17 26.82
C VAL A 6 -20.08 -9.49 25.49
N ILE A 7 -21.30 -9.69 24.98
CA ILE A 7 -21.76 -9.07 23.73
C ILE A 7 -21.77 -7.54 23.85
N LEU A 8 -22.31 -6.99 24.94
CA LEU A 8 -22.33 -5.55 25.18
C LEU A 8 -20.92 -4.96 25.25
N LEU A 9 -20.00 -5.65 25.93
CA LEU A 9 -18.60 -5.23 26.02
C LEU A 9 -17.92 -5.27 24.64
N ALA A 10 -18.17 -6.29 23.82
CA ALA A 10 -17.65 -6.37 22.47
C ALA A 10 -18.16 -5.23 21.57
N ILE A 11 -19.47 -4.92 21.62
CA ILE A 11 -20.06 -3.81 20.87
C ILE A 11 -19.45 -2.47 21.31
N ALA A 12 -19.26 -2.26 22.62
CA ALA A 12 -18.64 -1.05 23.15
C ALA A 12 -17.20 -0.86 22.63
N LEU A 13 -16.39 -1.93 22.58
CA LEU A 13 -15.02 -1.85 22.06
C LEU A 13 -14.99 -1.58 20.55
N VAL A 14 -15.84 -2.28 19.78
CA VAL A 14 -15.92 -2.10 18.32
C VAL A 14 -16.38 -0.69 17.98
N SER A 15 -17.43 -0.19 18.64
CA SER A 15 -17.93 1.17 18.43
C SER A 15 -16.88 2.23 18.77
N LEU A 16 -16.11 2.05 19.84
CA LEU A 16 -15.01 2.95 20.19
C LEU A 16 -13.93 3.00 19.10
N ALA A 17 -13.57 1.86 18.51
CA ALA A 17 -12.59 1.82 17.41
C ALA A 17 -13.10 2.55 16.16
N PHE A 18 -14.35 2.31 15.76
CA PHE A 18 -14.97 3.01 14.62
C PHE A 18 -15.13 4.51 14.89
N PHE A 19 -15.46 4.90 16.12
CA PHE A 19 -15.56 6.31 16.49
C PHE A 19 -14.20 7.02 16.34
N GLY A 20 -13.10 6.41 16.80
CA GLY A 20 -11.75 6.95 16.61
C GLY A 20 -11.38 7.13 15.14
N LEU A 21 -11.69 6.13 14.30
CA LEU A 21 -11.47 6.21 12.86
C LEU A 21 -12.31 7.33 12.21
N ALA A 22 -13.58 7.45 12.60
CA ALA A 22 -14.49 8.48 12.10
C ALA A 22 -14.02 9.89 12.46
N LEU A 23 -13.61 10.12 13.72
CA LEU A 23 -13.06 11.41 14.15
C LEU A 23 -11.83 11.80 13.34
N GLN A 24 -10.92 10.85 13.09
CA GLN A 24 -9.72 11.11 12.29
C GLN A 24 -10.05 11.51 10.84
N ILE A 25 -11.10 10.95 10.26
CA ILE A 25 -11.48 11.25 8.86
C ILE A 25 -12.25 12.57 8.77
N VAL A 26 -13.18 12.81 9.71
CA VAL A 26 -14.07 13.98 9.67
C VAL A 26 -13.38 15.24 10.19
N LEU A 27 -12.62 15.15 11.29
CA LEU A 27 -12.06 16.35 11.96
C LEU A 27 -10.69 16.75 11.44
N LYS A 28 -9.89 15.82 10.90
CA LYS A 28 -8.55 16.13 10.41
C LYS A 28 -8.64 16.81 9.04
N LYS A 29 -7.94 17.94 8.86
CA LYS A 29 -7.79 18.57 7.54
C LYS A 29 -7.12 17.58 6.58
N ASN A 30 -7.81 17.22 5.49
CA ASN A 30 -7.47 16.14 4.57
C ASN A 30 -7.54 14.72 5.19
N GLY A 31 -8.48 14.49 6.10
CA GLY A 31 -8.81 13.17 6.60
C GLY A 31 -9.21 12.25 5.44
N LYS A 32 -8.48 11.16 5.31
CA LYS A 32 -8.69 10.15 4.28
C LYS A 32 -8.46 8.79 4.88
N PHE A 33 -9.11 7.78 4.31
CA PHE A 33 -8.79 6.41 4.63
C PHE A 33 -7.32 6.12 4.31
N PRO A 34 -6.66 5.25 5.09
CA PRO A 34 -5.29 4.85 4.80
C PRO A 34 -5.21 4.27 3.39
N ASP A 35 -4.20 4.70 2.63
CA ASP A 35 -3.98 4.20 1.28
C ASP A 35 -3.42 2.78 1.35
N THR A 36 -4.18 1.82 0.86
CA THR A 36 -3.80 0.40 0.80
C THR A 36 -3.12 0.04 -0.51
N HIS A 37 -2.96 0.99 -1.44
CA HIS A 37 -2.25 0.76 -2.69
C HIS A 37 -0.74 0.79 -2.48
N ILE A 38 -0.10 -0.35 -2.77
CA ILE A 38 1.36 -0.53 -2.69
C ILE A 38 2.09 0.53 -3.53
N GLY A 39 1.57 0.88 -4.71
CA GLY A 39 2.19 1.80 -5.66
C GLY A 39 2.34 3.24 -5.14
N HIS A 40 1.46 3.69 -4.25
CA HIS A 40 1.52 5.04 -3.67
C HIS A 40 2.32 5.09 -2.35
N ASN A 41 2.69 3.93 -1.80
CA ASN A 41 3.42 3.87 -0.55
C ASN A 41 4.92 4.14 -0.77
N ARG A 42 5.37 5.33 -0.33
CA ARG A 42 6.77 5.75 -0.40
C ARG A 42 7.71 4.79 0.35
N GLU A 43 7.28 4.25 1.48
CA GLU A 43 8.11 3.35 2.29
C GLU A 43 8.29 1.99 1.61
N MET A 44 7.28 1.49 0.90
CA MET A 44 7.38 0.26 0.11
C MET A 44 8.29 0.46 -1.10
N LYS A 45 8.17 1.62 -1.77
CA LYS A 45 9.06 1.98 -2.87
C LYS A 45 10.52 2.05 -2.45
N LYS A 46 10.82 2.63 -1.27
CA LYS A 46 12.18 2.65 -0.69
C LYS A 46 12.74 1.25 -0.46
N ARG A 47 11.88 0.28 -0.12
CA ARG A 47 12.24 -1.14 0.03
C ARG A 47 12.30 -1.91 -1.29
N GLY A 48 12.07 -1.24 -2.43
CA GLY A 48 12.05 -1.88 -3.75
C GLY A 48 10.81 -2.72 -4.03
N ILE A 49 9.74 -2.55 -3.25
CA ILE A 49 8.49 -3.31 -3.42
C ILE A 49 7.55 -2.51 -4.34
N TYR A 50 7.13 -3.14 -5.43
CA TYR A 50 6.24 -2.56 -6.44
C TYR A 50 5.09 -3.52 -6.76
N CYS A 51 4.02 -3.01 -7.38
CA CYS A 51 3.01 -3.90 -7.93
C CYS A 51 3.60 -4.75 -9.07
N ALA A 52 3.04 -5.94 -9.28
CA ALA A 52 3.55 -6.90 -10.26
C ALA A 52 3.75 -6.26 -11.66
N GLN A 53 2.78 -5.48 -12.13
CA GLN A 53 2.86 -4.81 -13.43
C GLN A 53 3.99 -3.77 -13.51
N THR A 54 4.24 -3.02 -12.43
CA THR A 54 5.33 -2.03 -12.42
C THR A 54 6.68 -2.73 -12.35
N LEU A 55 6.79 -3.79 -11.55
CA LEU A 55 7.99 -4.61 -11.50
C LEU A 55 8.32 -5.22 -12.86
N ASP A 56 7.33 -5.82 -13.52
CA ASP A 56 7.48 -6.43 -14.84
C ASP A 56 7.93 -5.40 -15.89
N ARG A 57 7.28 -4.23 -15.93
CA ARG A 57 7.68 -3.14 -16.83
C ARG A 57 9.11 -2.65 -16.59
N MET A 58 9.54 -2.58 -15.33
CA MET A 58 10.91 -2.19 -14.99
C MET A 58 11.92 -3.23 -15.46
N GLU A 59 11.65 -4.52 -15.25
CA GLU A 59 12.53 -5.61 -15.72
C GLU A 59 12.60 -5.67 -17.24
N GLN A 60 11.46 -5.56 -17.94
CA GLN A 60 11.44 -5.45 -19.40
C GLN A 60 12.28 -4.27 -19.91
N ALA A 61 12.22 -3.12 -19.23
CA ALA A 61 13.00 -1.94 -19.59
C ALA A 61 14.51 -2.15 -19.35
N LYS A 62 14.90 -2.88 -18.30
CA LYS A 62 16.31 -3.26 -18.07
C LYS A 62 16.83 -4.15 -19.20
N VAL A 63 16.11 -5.22 -19.53
CA VAL A 63 16.49 -6.16 -20.60
C VAL A 63 16.66 -5.43 -21.94
N LYS A 64 15.72 -4.56 -22.32
CA LYS A 64 15.80 -3.78 -23.57
C LYS A 64 17.04 -2.89 -23.62
N LYS A 65 17.42 -2.26 -22.50
CA LYS A 65 18.63 -1.43 -22.42
C LYS A 65 19.89 -2.27 -22.57
N GLU A 66 19.95 -3.42 -21.90
CA GLU A 66 21.07 -4.35 -22.01
C GLU A 66 21.24 -4.90 -23.42
N GLN A 67 20.15 -5.31 -24.06
CA GLN A 67 20.15 -5.75 -25.46
C GLN A 67 20.63 -4.64 -26.39
N LYS A 68 20.14 -3.41 -26.23
CA LYS A 68 20.60 -2.26 -27.01
C LYS A 68 22.10 -2.02 -26.85
N LEU A 69 22.63 -2.12 -25.63
CA LEU A 69 24.06 -1.97 -25.36
C LEU A 69 24.89 -3.09 -26.00
N LYS A 70 24.43 -4.34 -25.92
CA LYS A 70 25.09 -5.49 -26.57
C LYS A 70 25.14 -5.31 -28.09
N ASN A 71 24.03 -4.90 -28.70
CA ASN A 71 23.95 -4.68 -30.14
C ASN A 71 24.86 -3.54 -30.61
N LEU A 72 24.97 -2.46 -29.83
CA LEU A 72 25.89 -1.36 -30.15
C LEU A 72 27.36 -1.80 -30.08
N LYS A 73 27.70 -2.69 -29.15
CA LYS A 73 29.06 -3.26 -29.05
C LYS A 73 29.38 -4.24 -30.19
N LEU A 74 28.39 -5.00 -30.66
CA LEU A 74 28.54 -5.93 -31.79
C LEU A 74 28.72 -5.19 -33.13
N ALA A 75 28.24 -3.95 -33.22
CA ALA A 75 28.35 -3.12 -34.42
C ALA A 75 29.65 -2.27 -34.48
N LYS A 76 30.51 -2.36 -33.46
CA LYS A 76 31.80 -1.66 -33.38
C LYS A 76 32.93 -2.66 -33.54
#